data_AF-A0A2G9S2F3-F1
#
_entry.id   AF-A0A2G9S2F3-F1
#
_cell.length_a   1.000
_cell.length_b   1.000
_cell.length_c   1.000
_cell.angle_alpha   90.00
_cell.angle_beta   90.00
_cell.angle_gamma   90.00
#
_symmetry.space_group_name_H-M   'P 1'
#
loop_
_entity.id
_entity.type
_entity.pdbx_description
1 polymer ?
#
loop_
_entity_poly.entity_id
_entity_poly.type
_entity_poly.pdbx_seq_one_letter_code
_entity_poly.pdbx_strand_id
1 'polypeptide(L)'
;MIDAGKAYCTANKQFMNGIRDLAQYSSKDKVIESSLTKFSDSLEEMIKFHNILFDQAQRSIKSQLQTFVKEDLRKFKDAKKQFDKVSEEKENALAKNAQVQRTKQHEVEEATNILTATRKCFRHIALDYVLQMLSFMYAHLAFFHQGYDLFSELEPYMQNLGKQLDCLVVDAAKEKRDMELKHSTIQQKGLSADDSSYECNADAENGVVMEGYLFKRASNAFKTWNRRWFSIQNNQLVYQKKFKDEL
;
A
#
# COMPACT_ATOMS: atom_id res chain seq x y z
N MET A 1 -2.19 -9.80 4.82
CA MET A 1 -1.23 -8.77 4.36
C MET A 1 -1.36 -8.50 2.87
N ILE A 2 -1.06 -9.46 1.97
CA ILE A 2 -1.15 -9.22 0.51
C ILE A 2 -2.57 -8.86 0.05
N ASP A 3 -3.61 -9.55 0.55
CA ASP A 3 -5.00 -9.26 0.14
C ASP A 3 -5.47 -7.88 0.59
N ALA A 4 -5.09 -7.47 1.81
CA ALA A 4 -5.33 -6.11 2.31
C ALA A 4 -4.56 -5.05 1.50
N GLY A 5 -3.32 -5.35 1.11
CA GLY A 5 -2.50 -4.49 0.24
C GLY A 5 -3.10 -4.32 -1.16
N LYS A 6 -3.65 -5.40 -1.75
CA LYS A 6 -4.36 -5.32 -3.02
C LYS A 6 -5.63 -4.46 -2.92
N ALA A 7 -6.42 -4.65 -1.85
CA ALA A 7 -7.60 -3.82 -1.60
C ALA A 7 -7.22 -2.33 -1.46
N TYR A 8 -6.11 -2.03 -0.77
CA TYR A 8 -5.55 -0.68 -0.68
C TYR A 8 -5.17 -0.10 -2.05
N CYS A 9 -4.44 -0.85 -2.89
CA CYS A 9 -4.13 -0.42 -4.25
C CYS A 9 -5.39 -0.13 -5.08
N THR A 10 -6.43 -0.96 -4.94
CA THR A 10 -7.72 -0.76 -5.63
C THR A 10 -8.39 0.54 -5.19
N ALA A 11 -8.45 0.79 -3.87
CA ALA A 11 -9.01 2.03 -3.33
C ALA A 11 -8.23 3.27 -3.80
N ASN A 12 -6.90 3.22 -3.76
CA ASN A 12 -6.06 4.31 -4.27
C ASN A 12 -6.23 4.56 -5.76
N LYS A 13 -6.46 3.52 -6.56
CA LYS A 13 -6.73 3.66 -7.99
C LYS A 13 -8.06 4.38 -8.24
N GLN A 14 -9.09 4.09 -7.43
CA GLN A 14 -10.37 4.80 -7.49
C GLN A 14 -10.23 6.27 -7.08
N PHE A 15 -9.48 6.54 -6.01
CA PHE A 15 -9.18 7.91 -5.58
C PHE A 15 -8.45 8.72 -6.66
N MET A 16 -7.37 8.15 -7.22
CA MET A 16 -6.61 8.75 -8.32
C MET A 16 -7.50 9.05 -9.54
N ASN A 17 -8.41 8.15 -9.92
CA ASN A 17 -9.36 8.43 -11.00
C ASN A 17 -10.24 9.65 -10.69
N GLY A 18 -10.72 9.79 -9.46
CA GLY A 18 -11.47 10.98 -9.04
C GLY A 18 -10.66 12.28 -9.14
N ILE A 19 -9.33 12.22 -8.93
CA ILE A 19 -8.43 13.36 -9.13
C ILE A 19 -8.30 13.71 -10.62
N ARG A 20 -8.21 12.71 -11.49
CA ARG A 20 -8.20 12.95 -12.96
C ARG A 20 -9.50 13.58 -13.42
N ASP A 21 -10.64 13.11 -12.91
CA ASP A 21 -11.94 13.68 -13.22
C ASP A 21 -12.01 15.14 -12.75
N LEU A 22 -11.53 15.43 -11.53
CA LEU A 22 -11.46 16.79 -11.01
C LEU A 22 -10.54 17.69 -11.85
N ALA A 23 -9.41 17.17 -12.33
CA ALA A 23 -8.51 17.89 -13.22
C ALA A 23 -9.23 18.28 -14.53
N GLN A 24 -9.99 17.35 -15.11
CA GLN A 24 -10.78 17.61 -16.32
C GLN A 24 -11.86 18.67 -16.11
N TYR A 25 -12.59 18.62 -14.99
CA TYR A 25 -13.58 19.66 -14.64
C TYR A 25 -12.94 21.02 -14.37
N SER A 26 -11.65 21.05 -14.04
CA SER A 26 -10.87 22.26 -13.77
C SER A 26 -10.10 22.78 -14.99
N SER A 27 -10.36 22.26 -16.19
CA SER A 27 -9.64 22.60 -17.44
C SER A 27 -9.64 24.08 -17.84
N LYS A 28 -10.52 24.91 -17.26
CA LYS A 28 -10.49 26.37 -17.43
C LYS A 28 -9.34 27.04 -16.65
N ASP A 29 -8.81 26.37 -15.62
CA ASP A 29 -7.65 26.80 -14.83
C ASP A 29 -6.47 25.84 -15.10
N LYS A 30 -5.58 26.27 -15.99
CA LYS A 30 -4.38 25.51 -16.36
C LYS A 30 -3.49 25.16 -15.18
N VAL A 31 -3.48 25.95 -14.11
CA VAL A 31 -2.64 25.69 -12.93
C VAL A 31 -3.23 24.56 -12.10
N ILE A 32 -4.55 24.56 -11.90
CA ILE A 32 -5.25 23.48 -11.17
C ILE A 32 -5.22 22.19 -11.98
N GLU A 33 -5.53 22.25 -13.28
CA GLU A 33 -5.51 21.09 -14.18
C GLU A 33 -4.12 20.43 -14.21
N SER A 34 -3.05 21.21 -14.42
CA SER A 34 -1.70 20.66 -14.49
C SER A 34 -1.19 20.12 -13.14
N SER A 35 -1.58 20.73 -12.03
CA SER A 35 -1.23 20.26 -10.68
C SER A 35 -1.92 18.94 -10.34
N LEU A 36 -3.24 18.84 -10.59
CA LEU A 36 -4.00 17.62 -10.32
C LEU A 36 -3.58 16.47 -11.24
N THR A 37 -3.25 16.76 -12.50
CA THR A 37 -2.72 15.77 -13.44
C THR A 37 -1.39 15.21 -12.94
N LYS A 38 -0.44 16.08 -12.56
CA LYS A 38 0.85 15.65 -11.98
C LYS A 38 0.67 14.79 -10.73
N PHE A 39 -0.23 15.21 -9.82
CA PHE A 39 -0.51 14.46 -8.61
C PHE A 39 -1.08 13.06 -8.92
N SER A 40 -2.00 12.98 -9.89
CA SER A 40 -2.53 11.71 -10.35
C SER A 40 -1.44 10.80 -10.93
N ASP A 41 -0.52 11.34 -11.74
CA ASP A 41 0.52 10.55 -12.38
C ASP A 41 1.53 10.01 -11.36
N SER A 42 1.90 10.82 -10.36
CA SER A 42 2.73 10.37 -9.24
C SER A 42 2.06 9.27 -8.41
N LEU A 43 0.75 9.40 -8.13
CA LEU A 43 -0.01 8.35 -7.44
C LEU A 43 -0.09 7.06 -8.26
N GLU A 44 -0.20 7.16 -9.59
CA GLU A 44 -0.20 5.99 -10.47
C GLU A 44 1.12 5.23 -10.38
N GLU A 45 2.25 5.94 -10.36
CA GLU A 45 3.57 5.35 -10.21
C GLU A 45 3.75 4.68 -8.84
N MET A 46 3.25 5.31 -7.77
CA MET A 46 3.22 4.71 -6.42
C MET A 46 2.42 3.40 -6.37
N ILE A 47 1.27 3.34 -7.06
CA ILE A 47 0.46 2.11 -7.14
C ILE A 47 1.19 1.01 -7.91
N LYS A 48 1.93 1.35 -8.98
CA LYS A 48 2.76 0.39 -9.73
C LYS A 48 3.82 -0.24 -8.83
N PHE A 49 4.54 0.54 -8.03
CA PHE A 49 5.54 0.01 -7.10
C PHE A 49 4.93 -0.90 -6.03
N HIS A 50 3.80 -0.52 -5.43
CA HIS A 50 3.11 -1.39 -4.47
C HIS A 50 2.69 -2.73 -5.09
N ASN A 51 2.23 -2.72 -6.35
CA ASN A 51 1.87 -3.97 -7.03
C ASN A 51 3.09 -4.88 -7.27
N ILE A 52 4.23 -4.32 -7.69
CA ILE A 52 5.48 -5.07 -7.84
C ILE A 52 5.89 -5.68 -6.49
N LEU A 53 5.83 -4.90 -5.42
CA LEU A 53 6.14 -5.36 -4.06
C LEU A 53 5.24 -6.52 -3.64
N PHE A 54 3.91 -6.41 -3.83
CA PHE A 54 2.98 -7.47 -3.43
C PHE A 54 3.15 -8.74 -4.26
N ASP A 55 3.44 -8.58 -5.55
CA ASP A 55 3.66 -9.70 -6.45
C ASP A 55 4.96 -10.45 -6.12
N GLN A 56 6.01 -9.70 -5.80
CA GLN A 56 7.29 -10.27 -5.33
C GLN A 56 7.14 -10.95 -3.96
N ALA A 57 6.46 -10.31 -3.01
CA ALA A 57 6.17 -10.91 -1.70
C ALA A 57 5.30 -12.18 -1.85
N GLN A 58 4.35 -12.20 -2.79
CA GLN A 58 3.53 -13.38 -3.03
C GLN A 58 4.31 -14.52 -3.69
N ARG A 59 5.13 -14.24 -4.70
CA ARG A 59 5.91 -15.29 -5.38
C ARG A 59 7.00 -15.86 -4.50
N SER A 60 7.74 -15.01 -3.79
CA SER A 60 8.91 -15.43 -3.04
C SER A 60 8.48 -16.02 -1.69
N ILE A 61 7.85 -15.22 -0.82
CA ILE A 61 7.58 -15.63 0.58
C ILE A 61 6.49 -16.70 0.65
N LYS A 62 5.35 -16.49 -0.01
CA LYS A 62 4.22 -17.42 0.12
C LYS A 62 4.53 -18.77 -0.53
N SER A 63 5.15 -18.78 -1.71
CA SER A 63 5.50 -20.02 -2.40
C SER A 63 6.52 -20.83 -1.59
N GLN A 64 7.61 -20.20 -1.14
CA GLN A 64 8.65 -20.88 -0.36
C GLN A 64 8.11 -21.44 0.95
N LEU A 65 7.30 -20.66 1.70
CA LEU A 65 6.66 -21.16 2.92
C LEU A 65 5.69 -22.29 2.64
N GLN A 66 4.90 -22.22 1.56
CA GLN A 66 3.97 -23.28 1.21
C GLN A 66 4.68 -24.57 0.86
N THR A 67 5.76 -24.52 0.07
CA THR A 67 6.59 -25.68 -0.27
C THR A 67 7.21 -26.29 0.98
N PHE A 68 7.84 -25.46 1.83
CA PHE A 68 8.46 -25.92 3.07
C PHE A 68 7.45 -26.62 4.00
N VAL A 69 6.26 -26.03 4.19
CA VAL A 69 5.23 -26.60 5.08
C VAL A 69 4.62 -27.87 4.50
N LYS A 70 4.27 -27.87 3.21
CA LYS A 70 3.53 -28.98 2.59
C LYS A 70 4.39 -30.16 2.22
N GLU A 71 5.63 -29.92 1.80
CA GLU A 71 6.52 -30.96 1.31
C GLU A 71 7.56 -31.34 2.36
N ASP A 72 8.42 -30.41 2.75
CA ASP A 72 9.60 -30.73 3.56
C ASP A 72 9.24 -31.10 4.99
N LEU A 73 8.41 -30.30 5.65
CA LEU A 73 7.97 -30.55 7.02
C LEU A 73 7.09 -31.80 7.12
N ARG A 74 6.27 -32.08 6.11
CA ARG A 74 5.43 -33.28 6.06
C ARG A 74 6.29 -34.54 5.96
N LYS A 75 7.21 -34.60 4.98
CA LYS A 75 8.11 -35.74 4.80
C LYS A 75 8.94 -36.00 6.07
N PHE A 76 9.44 -34.95 6.71
CA PHE A 76 10.18 -35.08 7.97
C PHE A 76 9.32 -35.67 9.11
N LYS A 77 8.07 -35.22 9.26
CA LYS A 77 7.15 -35.77 10.27
C LYS A 77 6.85 -37.25 10.02
N ASP A 78 6.64 -37.65 8.78
CA ASP A 78 6.38 -39.04 8.41
C ASP A 78 7.60 -39.94 8.70
N ALA A 79 8.81 -39.48 8.34
CA ALA A 79 10.05 -40.18 8.66
C ALA A 79 10.28 -40.31 10.17
N LYS A 80 10.02 -39.24 10.93
CA LYS A 80 10.10 -39.26 12.41
C LYS A 80 9.15 -40.31 13.00
N LYS A 81 7.90 -40.33 12.56
CA LYS A 81 6.90 -41.30 13.04
C LYS A 81 7.34 -42.73 12.78
N GLN A 82 7.92 -42.99 11.61
CA GLN A 82 8.40 -44.32 11.25
C GLN A 82 9.64 -44.71 12.07
N PHE A 83 10.57 -43.78 12.30
CA PHE A 83 11.71 -43.96 13.19
C PHE A 83 11.28 -44.30 14.64
N ASP A 84 10.38 -43.51 15.20
CA ASP A 84 9.87 -43.72 16.57
C ASP A 84 9.24 -45.12 16.70
N LYS A 85 8.43 -45.53 15.71
CA LYS A 85 7.79 -46.86 15.67
C LYS A 85 8.80 -48.01 15.67
N VAL A 86 9.79 -47.98 14.78
CA VAL A 86 10.77 -49.09 14.70
C VAL A 86 11.78 -49.08 15.84
N SER A 87 11.99 -47.94 16.48
CA SER A 87 12.75 -47.86 17.73
C SER A 87 12.05 -48.65 18.83
N GLU A 88 10.74 -48.45 19.00
CA GLU A 88 9.92 -49.18 19.97
C GLU A 88 9.86 -50.69 19.65
N GLU A 89 9.65 -51.07 18.38
CA GLU A 89 9.64 -52.48 17.96
C GLU A 89 10.99 -53.18 18.24
N LYS A 90 12.12 -52.49 18.02
CA LYS A 90 13.46 -53.02 18.33
C LYS A 90 13.64 -53.21 19.84
N GLU A 91 13.18 -52.26 20.64
CA GLU A 91 13.27 -52.33 22.10
C GLU A 91 12.44 -53.50 22.66
N ASN A 92 11.22 -53.67 22.15
CA ASN A 92 10.35 -54.80 22.48
C ASN A 92 10.96 -56.15 22.06
N ALA A 93 11.55 -56.25 20.87
CA ALA A 93 12.23 -57.47 20.41
C ALA A 93 13.46 -57.81 21.27
N LEU A 94 14.20 -56.79 21.72
CA LEU A 94 15.35 -56.95 22.59
C LEU A 94 14.94 -57.44 23.98
N ALA A 95 13.88 -56.86 24.57
CA ALA A 95 13.33 -57.30 25.83
C ALA A 95 12.84 -58.76 25.78
N LYS A 96 12.12 -59.14 24.72
CA LYS A 96 11.66 -60.52 24.51
C LYS A 96 12.83 -61.50 24.37
N ASN A 97 13.85 -61.16 23.58
CA ASN A 97 15.03 -62.01 23.40
C ASN A 97 15.79 -62.24 24.73
N ALA A 98 15.89 -61.20 25.58
CA ALA A 98 16.55 -61.30 26.87
C ALA A 98 15.79 -62.17 27.90
N GLN A 99 14.46 -62.32 27.76
CA GLN A 99 13.61 -63.05 28.69
C GLN A 99 13.41 -64.54 28.33
N VAL A 100 13.81 -64.97 27.12
CA VAL A 100 13.62 -66.37 26.68
C VAL A 100 14.47 -67.34 27.53
N GLN A 101 13.84 -68.42 28.00
CA GLN A 101 14.53 -69.47 28.74
C GLN A 101 15.48 -70.27 27.83
N ARG A 102 16.74 -70.40 28.25
CA ARG A 102 17.80 -71.07 27.46
C ARG A 102 17.53 -72.56 27.20
N THR A 103 16.64 -73.18 27.96
CA THR A 103 16.22 -74.58 27.82
C THR A 103 15.37 -74.82 26.57
N LYS A 104 14.81 -73.78 25.96
CA LYS A 104 13.96 -73.88 24.77
C LYS A 104 14.68 -73.37 23.53
N GLN A 105 15.60 -74.18 22.98
CA GLN A 105 16.45 -73.81 21.85
C GLN A 105 15.69 -73.15 20.67
N HIS A 106 14.54 -73.70 20.28
CA HIS A 106 13.74 -73.18 19.17
C HIS A 106 13.19 -71.77 19.44
N GLU A 107 12.69 -71.50 20.66
CA GLU A 107 12.20 -70.17 21.04
C GLU A 107 13.35 -69.15 21.10
N VAL A 108 14.56 -69.58 21.48
CA VAL A 108 15.76 -68.75 21.48
C VAL A 108 16.18 -68.37 20.06
N GLU A 109 16.19 -69.32 19.13
CA GLU A 109 16.51 -69.07 17.72
C GLU A 109 15.48 -68.12 17.09
N GLU A 110 14.19 -68.34 17.32
CA GLU A 110 13.12 -67.47 16.81
C GLU A 110 13.26 -66.03 17.33
N ALA A 111 13.41 -65.86 18.64
CA ALA A 111 13.57 -64.54 19.24
C ALA A 111 14.85 -63.83 18.75
N THR A 112 15.92 -64.59 18.48
CA THR A 112 17.19 -64.05 17.97
C THR A 112 17.08 -63.63 16.51
N ASN A 113 16.37 -64.41 15.69
CA ASN A 113 16.09 -64.07 14.30
C ASN A 113 15.22 -62.81 14.19
N ILE A 114 14.16 -62.71 15.00
CA ILE A 114 13.32 -61.51 15.08
C ILE A 114 14.19 -60.30 15.47
N LEU A 115 14.95 -60.38 16.57
CA LEU A 115 15.82 -59.28 17.00
C LEU A 115 16.82 -58.86 15.92
N THR A 116 17.39 -59.80 15.19
CA THR A 116 18.32 -59.53 14.09
C THR A 116 17.64 -58.78 12.95
N ALA A 117 16.43 -59.19 12.58
CA ALA A 117 15.63 -58.52 11.56
C ALA A 117 15.23 -57.10 12.00
N THR A 118 14.72 -56.91 13.22
CA THR A 118 14.32 -55.58 13.73
C THR A 118 15.53 -54.65 13.86
N ARG A 119 16.71 -55.16 14.24
CA ARG A 119 17.96 -54.38 14.27
C ARG A 119 18.38 -53.89 12.88
N LYS A 120 18.28 -54.74 11.85
CA LYS A 120 18.55 -54.32 10.46
C LYS A 120 17.56 -53.26 10.00
N CYS A 121 16.26 -53.48 10.23
CA CYS A 121 15.21 -52.53 9.88
C CYS A 121 15.42 -51.17 10.57
N PHE A 122 15.69 -51.17 11.87
CA PHE A 122 16.00 -49.97 12.64
C PHE A 122 17.21 -49.21 12.07
N ARG A 123 18.30 -49.90 11.70
CA ARG A 123 19.48 -49.24 11.12
C ARG A 123 19.15 -48.53 9.81
N HIS A 124 18.38 -49.17 8.93
CA HIS A 124 17.97 -48.55 7.66
C HIS A 124 17.11 -47.31 7.90
N ILE A 125 16.05 -47.43 8.70
CA ILE A 125 15.12 -46.32 8.94
C ILE A 125 15.78 -45.19 9.75
N ALA A 126 16.68 -45.50 10.68
CA ALA A 126 17.46 -44.50 11.39
C ALA A 126 18.34 -43.68 10.43
N LEU A 127 18.95 -44.35 9.45
CA LEU A 127 19.77 -43.69 8.44
C LEU A 127 18.92 -42.83 7.51
N ASP A 128 17.77 -43.33 7.07
CA ASP A 128 16.79 -42.54 6.30
C ASP A 128 16.28 -41.32 7.08
N TYR A 129 16.01 -41.48 8.38
CA TYR A 129 15.59 -40.37 9.23
C TYR A 129 16.67 -39.29 9.38
N VAL A 130 17.94 -39.69 9.57
CA VAL A 130 19.07 -38.74 9.62
C VAL A 130 19.26 -38.03 8.28
N LEU A 131 19.14 -38.73 7.16
CA LEU A 131 19.18 -38.11 5.83
C LEU A 131 18.03 -37.12 5.64
N GLN A 132 16.83 -37.47 6.12
CA GLN A 132 15.68 -36.57 6.08
C GLN A 132 15.87 -35.34 6.97
N MET A 133 16.51 -35.46 8.15
CA MET A 133 16.91 -34.33 8.98
C MET A 133 17.90 -33.42 8.25
N LEU A 134 18.92 -33.99 7.60
CA LEU A 134 19.91 -33.22 6.86
C LEU A 134 19.26 -32.47 5.68
N SER A 135 18.39 -33.14 4.93
CA SER A 135 17.60 -32.54 3.86
C SER A 135 16.72 -31.39 4.38
N PHE A 136 16.05 -31.59 5.52
CA PHE A 136 15.26 -30.54 6.17
C PHE A 136 16.12 -29.34 6.58
N MET A 137 17.32 -29.56 7.12
CA MET A 137 18.25 -28.47 7.46
C MET A 137 18.68 -27.68 6.22
N TYR A 138 18.96 -28.34 5.09
CA TYR A 138 19.27 -27.65 3.83
C TYR A 138 18.08 -26.86 3.29
N ALA A 139 16.86 -27.39 3.37
CA ALA A 139 15.65 -26.66 2.99
C ALA A 139 15.46 -25.41 3.85
N HIS A 140 15.72 -25.51 5.16
CA HIS A 140 15.65 -24.39 6.09
C HIS A 140 16.70 -23.31 5.79
N LEU A 141 17.94 -23.71 5.50
CA LEU A 141 19.00 -22.81 5.08
C LEU A 141 18.62 -22.07 3.80
N ALA A 142 18.13 -22.79 2.79
CA ALA A 142 17.70 -22.20 1.53
C ALA A 142 16.54 -21.21 1.72
N PHE A 143 15.57 -21.55 2.57
CA PHE A 143 14.45 -20.65 2.91
C PHE A 143 14.93 -19.32 3.49
N PHE A 144 15.82 -19.35 4.49
CA PHE A 144 16.32 -18.12 5.09
C PHE A 144 17.21 -17.31 4.14
N HIS A 145 18.02 -17.97 3.32
CA HIS A 145 18.84 -17.29 2.31
C HIS A 145 17.97 -16.57 1.28
N GLN A 146 16.97 -17.25 0.71
CA GLN A 146 16.05 -16.64 -0.26
C GLN A 146 15.22 -15.50 0.36
N GLY A 147 14.84 -15.63 1.63
CA GLY A 147 14.20 -14.55 2.38
C GLY A 147 15.12 -13.35 2.57
N TYR A 148 16.39 -13.56 2.91
CA TYR A 148 17.39 -12.49 3.04
C TYR A 148 17.65 -11.78 1.72
N ASP A 149 17.87 -12.52 0.63
CA ASP A 149 18.10 -11.95 -0.70
C ASP A 149 16.93 -11.05 -1.10
N LEU A 150 15.70 -11.51 -0.87
CA LEU A 150 14.49 -10.72 -1.13
C LEU A 150 14.47 -9.39 -0.37
N PHE A 151 14.75 -9.41 0.94
CA PHE A 151 14.73 -8.17 1.74
C PHE A 151 15.86 -7.23 1.33
N SER A 152 17.01 -7.79 0.94
CA SER A 152 18.15 -7.01 0.43
C SER A 152 17.82 -6.34 -0.91
N GLU A 153 17.12 -7.03 -1.82
CA GLU A 153 16.63 -6.44 -3.08
C GLU A 153 15.60 -5.33 -2.85
N LEU A 154 14.80 -5.41 -1.78
CA LEU A 154 13.78 -4.44 -1.45
C LEU A 154 14.33 -3.17 -0.76
N GLU A 155 15.47 -3.27 -0.09
CA GLU A 155 16.07 -2.19 0.70
C GLU A 155 16.27 -0.88 -0.08
N PRO A 156 16.82 -0.86 -1.31
CA PRO A 156 17.03 0.37 -2.07
C PRO A 156 15.72 1.11 -2.36
N TYR A 157 14.65 0.35 -2.62
CA TYR A 157 13.32 0.92 -2.84
C TYR A 157 12.77 1.57 -1.57
N MET A 158 12.89 0.90 -0.41
CA MET A 158 12.46 1.45 0.87
C MET A 158 13.19 2.74 1.23
N GLN A 159 14.50 2.80 0.99
CA GLN A 159 15.28 4.01 1.21
C GLN A 159 14.86 5.15 0.27
N ASN A 160 14.63 4.84 -1.01
CA ASN A 160 14.16 5.85 -1.98
C ASN A 160 12.78 6.40 -1.62
N LEU A 161 11.85 5.53 -1.20
CA LEU A 161 10.53 5.93 -0.74
C LEU A 161 10.61 6.81 0.52
N GLY A 162 11.48 6.47 1.47
CA GLY A 162 11.75 7.28 2.66
C GLY A 162 12.19 8.71 2.30
N LYS A 163 13.15 8.84 1.38
CA LYS A 163 13.62 10.15 0.89
C LYS A 163 12.51 10.94 0.21
N GLN A 164 11.67 10.29 -0.60
CA GLN A 164 10.54 10.97 -1.25
C GLN A 164 9.52 11.49 -0.23
N LEU A 165 9.25 10.72 0.83
CA LEU A 165 8.35 11.14 1.90
C LEU A 165 8.90 12.35 2.66
N ASP A 166 10.20 12.36 2.97
CA ASP A 166 10.86 13.49 3.62
C ASP A 166 10.74 14.77 2.77
N CYS A 167 10.97 14.67 1.46
CA CYS A 167 10.79 15.79 0.53
C CYS A 167 9.34 16.31 0.55
N LEU A 168 8.35 15.41 0.47
CA LEU A 168 6.94 15.80 0.49
C LEU A 168 6.54 16.50 1.79
N VAL A 169 7.06 16.07 2.94
CA VAL A 169 6.81 16.74 4.22
C VAL A 169 7.37 18.16 4.22
N VAL A 170 8.57 18.36 3.68
CA VAL A 170 9.19 19.69 3.56
C VAL A 170 8.39 20.58 2.62
N ASP A 171 7.99 20.05 1.46
CA ASP A 171 7.21 20.79 0.47
C ASP A 171 5.83 21.20 1.01
N ALA A 172 5.14 20.29 1.68
CA ALA A 172 3.86 20.57 2.33
C ALA A 172 3.99 21.63 3.43
N ALA A 173 5.06 21.59 4.24
CA ALA A 173 5.32 22.59 5.26
C ALA A 173 5.62 23.97 4.65
N LYS A 174 6.31 24.01 3.51
CA LYS A 174 6.59 25.24 2.77
C LYS A 174 5.30 25.83 2.20
N GLU A 175 4.51 25.02 1.51
CA GLU A 175 3.25 25.47 0.89
C GLU A 175 2.26 25.99 1.93
N LYS A 176 2.14 25.30 3.09
CA LYS A 176 1.33 25.77 4.21
C LYS A 176 1.78 27.16 4.68
N ARG A 177 3.08 27.38 4.86
CA ARG A 177 3.62 28.67 5.30
C ARG A 177 3.35 29.78 4.28
N ASP A 178 3.53 29.49 2.99
CA ASP A 178 3.26 30.45 1.91
C ASP A 178 1.77 30.82 1.85
N MET A 179 0.88 29.86 2.09
CA MET A 179 -0.56 30.09 2.17
C MET A 179 -0.93 30.97 3.37
N GLU A 180 -0.36 30.70 4.55
CA GLU A 180 -0.57 31.50 5.77
C GLU A 180 -0.10 32.97 5.59
N LEU A 181 1.02 33.18 4.90
CA LEU A 181 1.53 34.52 4.58
C LEU A 181 0.60 35.27 3.62
N LYS A 182 0.11 34.60 2.57
CA LYS A 182 -0.85 35.19 1.62
C LYS A 182 -2.15 35.57 2.34
N HIS A 183 -2.69 34.70 3.18
CA HIS A 183 -3.89 35.00 3.99
C HIS A 183 -3.67 36.20 4.91
N SER A 184 -2.54 36.27 5.59
CA SER A 184 -2.20 37.40 6.49
C SER A 184 -2.11 38.71 5.72
N THR A 185 -1.49 38.70 4.54
CA THR A 185 -1.35 39.89 3.67
C THR A 185 -2.72 40.39 3.19
N ILE A 186 -3.61 39.47 2.79
CA ILE A 186 -4.97 39.81 2.37
C ILE A 186 -5.77 40.38 3.54
N GLN A 187 -5.66 39.81 4.74
CA GLN A 187 -6.35 40.35 5.93
C GLN A 187 -5.85 41.75 6.29
N GLN A 188 -4.54 42.00 6.26
CA GLN A 188 -3.98 43.33 6.54
C GLN A 188 -4.45 44.38 5.53
N LYS A 189 -4.44 44.05 4.23
CA LYS A 189 -4.93 44.97 3.17
C LYS A 189 -6.45 45.16 3.21
N GLY A 190 -7.20 44.11 3.52
CA GLY A 190 -8.67 44.15 3.61
C GLY A 190 -9.19 44.95 4.80
N LEU A 191 -8.42 45.02 5.90
CA LEU A 191 -8.75 45.83 7.07
C LEU A 191 -8.34 47.31 6.91
N SER A 192 -7.38 47.64 6.05
CA SER A 192 -6.99 49.04 5.76
C SER A 192 -7.85 49.70 4.66
N ALA A 193 -8.65 48.92 3.93
CA ALA A 193 -9.53 49.40 2.87
C ALA A 193 -10.92 49.79 3.40
N ASP A 194 -10.95 50.56 4.50
CA ASP A 194 -12.19 51.21 4.99
C ASP A 194 -12.45 52.56 4.27
N ASP A 195 -11.67 52.86 3.24
CA ASP A 195 -11.96 53.97 2.33
C ASP A 195 -12.07 53.42 0.90
N SER A 196 -13.29 53.38 0.40
CA SER A 196 -13.65 52.97 -0.95
C SER A 196 -13.06 53.93 -1.98
N SER A 197 -11.77 53.79 -2.29
CA SER A 197 -11.19 54.41 -3.48
C SER A 197 -11.65 53.60 -4.69
N TYR A 198 -12.66 54.11 -5.40
CA TYR A 198 -13.11 53.56 -6.67
C TYR A 198 -11.97 53.68 -7.69
N GLU A 199 -11.20 52.62 -7.90
CA GLU A 199 -10.21 52.54 -8.97
C GLU A 199 -10.94 52.48 -10.33
N CYS A 200 -11.17 53.65 -10.91
CA CYS A 200 -11.65 53.79 -12.28
C CYS A 200 -10.49 53.49 -13.23
N ASN A 201 -10.43 52.28 -13.79
CA ASN A 201 -9.46 51.97 -14.84
C ASN A 201 -9.94 52.60 -16.16
N ALA A 202 -9.40 53.78 -16.47
CA ALA A 202 -9.74 54.57 -17.66
C ALA A 202 -9.10 54.02 -18.96
N ASP A 203 -8.14 53.10 -18.87
CA ASP A 203 -7.32 52.60 -19.99
C ASP A 203 -7.59 51.13 -20.37
N ALA A 204 -8.83 50.65 -20.24
CA ALA A 204 -9.20 49.36 -20.84
C ALA A 204 -9.51 49.55 -22.33
N GLU A 205 -9.02 48.65 -23.21
CA GLU A 205 -9.17 48.69 -24.68
C GLU A 205 -10.62 48.88 -25.19
N ASN A 206 -11.64 48.70 -24.33
CA ASN A 206 -13.07 48.84 -24.65
C ASN A 206 -13.77 50.03 -23.93
N GLY A 207 -13.02 51.02 -23.44
CA GLY A 207 -13.54 52.21 -22.75
C GLY A 207 -13.58 52.09 -21.22
N VAL A 208 -14.16 53.09 -20.54
CA VAL A 208 -14.21 53.16 -19.06
C VAL A 208 -14.99 51.98 -18.49
N VAL A 209 -14.27 51.04 -17.85
CA VAL A 209 -14.85 49.90 -17.13
C VAL A 209 -14.90 50.26 -15.65
N MET A 210 -16.08 50.63 -15.16
CA MET A 210 -16.36 50.80 -13.73
C MET A 210 -17.41 49.77 -13.32
N GLU A 211 -17.12 49.02 -12.26
CA GLU A 211 -18.03 48.01 -11.72
C GLU A 211 -18.13 48.09 -10.21
N GLY A 212 -19.27 47.69 -9.67
CA GLY A 212 -19.51 47.75 -8.23
C GLY A 212 -20.98 47.59 -7.85
N TYR A 213 -21.23 47.47 -6.55
CA TYR A 213 -22.59 47.40 -6.05
C TYR A 213 -23.22 48.78 -5.91
N LEU A 214 -24.39 48.98 -6.54
CA LEU A 214 -25.23 50.16 -6.30
C LEU A 214 -26.65 49.72 -5.91
N PHE A 215 -27.36 50.60 -5.21
CA PHE A 215 -28.79 50.44 -4.95
C PHE A 215 -29.59 51.07 -6.08
N LYS A 216 -30.52 50.30 -6.65
CA LYS A 216 -31.44 50.80 -7.68
C LYS A 216 -32.87 50.82 -7.18
N ARG A 217 -33.61 51.87 -7.52
CA ARG A 217 -35.02 52.01 -7.18
C ARG A 217 -35.88 51.31 -8.24
N ALA A 218 -36.85 50.51 -7.83
CA ALA A 218 -37.82 49.92 -8.74
C ALA A 218 -38.74 50.99 -9.36
N SER A 219 -39.03 50.87 -10.66
CA SER A 219 -39.94 51.77 -11.39
C SER A 219 -41.42 51.43 -11.22
N ASN A 220 -41.75 50.43 -10.40
CA ASN A 220 -43.12 50.04 -10.10
C ASN A 220 -43.75 51.01 -9.08
N ALA A 221 -45.08 50.98 -8.93
CA ALA A 221 -45.84 51.78 -7.96
C ALA A 221 -45.29 51.64 -6.52
N PHE A 222 -44.72 50.46 -6.20
CA PHE A 222 -43.96 50.22 -4.98
C PHE A 222 -42.46 50.50 -5.18
N LYS A 223 -42.00 51.65 -4.68
CA LYS A 223 -40.60 52.11 -4.78
C LYS A 223 -39.71 51.39 -3.76
N THR A 224 -39.19 50.22 -4.13
CA THR A 224 -38.21 49.47 -3.32
C THR A 224 -36.78 49.67 -3.83
N TRP A 225 -35.82 49.72 -2.91
CA TRP A 225 -34.39 49.80 -3.23
C TRP A 225 -33.75 48.41 -3.21
N ASN A 226 -33.00 48.11 -4.25
CA ASN A 226 -32.43 46.79 -4.48
C ASN A 226 -30.94 46.90 -4.79
N ARG A 227 -30.08 46.26 -3.99
CA ARG A 227 -28.63 46.17 -4.27
C ARG A 227 -28.40 45.29 -5.50
N ARG A 228 -27.67 45.79 -6.49
CA ARG A 228 -27.31 45.07 -7.73
C ARG A 228 -25.85 45.37 -8.07
N TRP A 229 -25.17 44.44 -8.71
CA TRP A 229 -23.84 44.68 -9.28
C TRP A 229 -24.02 45.38 -10.62
N PHE A 230 -23.45 46.57 -10.77
CA PHE A 230 -23.46 47.35 -11.99
C PHE A 230 -22.10 47.26 -12.66
N SER A 231 -22.08 47.28 -13.99
CA SER A 231 -20.85 47.44 -14.77
C SER A 231 -21.11 48.35 -15.96
N ILE A 232 -20.13 49.18 -16.32
CA ILE A 232 -20.12 49.96 -17.55
C ILE A 232 -19.34 49.15 -18.59
N GLN A 233 -20.00 48.77 -19.69
CA GLN A 233 -19.40 48.01 -20.80
C GLN A 233 -19.90 48.61 -22.11
N ASN A 234 -19.01 48.89 -23.06
CA ASN A 234 -19.35 49.47 -24.38
C ASN A 234 -20.28 50.71 -24.30
N ASN A 235 -19.97 51.63 -23.38
CA ASN A 235 -20.75 52.85 -23.11
C ASN A 235 -22.22 52.59 -22.68
N GLN A 236 -22.56 51.39 -22.22
CA GLN A 236 -23.86 51.06 -21.63
C GLN A 236 -23.71 50.69 -20.16
N LEU A 237 -24.69 51.12 -19.35
CA LEU A 237 -24.78 50.75 -17.92
C LEU A 237 -25.68 49.51 -17.78
N VAL A 238 -25.08 48.38 -17.41
CA VAL A 238 -25.79 47.11 -17.20
C VAL A 238 -25.79 46.72 -15.72
N TYR A 239 -26.75 45.88 -15.29
CA TYR A 239 -26.80 45.40 -13.91
C TYR A 239 -27.20 43.93 -13.80
N GLN A 240 -26.64 43.24 -12.82
CA GLN A 240 -26.91 41.82 -12.53
C GLN A 240 -27.47 41.63 -11.12
N LYS A 241 -28.39 40.66 -10.97
CA LYS A 241 -29.03 40.33 -9.68
C LYS A 241 -28.19 39.36 -8.84
N LYS A 242 -27.45 38.45 -9.49
CA LYS A 242 -26.52 37.49 -8.88
C LYS A 242 -25.33 37.33 -9.83
N PHE A 243 -24.17 36.96 -9.28
CA PHE A 243 -22.99 36.67 -10.09
C PHE A 243 -23.22 35.33 -10.82
N LYS A 244 -23.38 35.43 -12.15
CA LYS A 244 -23.51 34.38 -13.19
C LYS A 244 -24.82 33.57 -13.27
N ASP A 245 -25.43 33.62 -14.45
CA ASP A 245 -25.38 32.51 -15.41
C ASP A 245 -24.87 33.09 -16.74
N GLU A 246 -24.15 32.27 -17.50
CA GLU A 246 -23.30 32.62 -18.65
C GLU A 246 -24.02 33.35 -19.81
N LEU A 247 -23.28 34.21 -20.51
CA LEU A 247 -23.56 34.70 -21.87
C LEU A 247 -22.40 34.25 -22.76
#